data_AF-A0A7G1H244-F1
#
_entry.id   AF-A0A7G1H244-F1
#
_cell.length_a   1.000
_cell.length_b   1.000
_cell.length_c   1.000
_cell.angle_alpha   90.00
_cell.angle_beta   90.00
_cell.angle_gamma   90.00
#
_symmetry.space_group_name_H-M   'P 1'
#
loop_
_entity.id
_entity.type
_entity.pdbx_description
1 polymer ?
#
loop_
_entity_poly.entity_id
_entity_poly.type
_entity_poly.pdbx_seq_one_letter_code
_entity_poly.pdbx_strand_id
1 'polypeptide(L)' 'MSKILDMTPIEIQKAGWEALKKQLGLPGALRFILQYEKGQGDYTELRRELFKDETVEDIINRMKKEGKIKQF' A
#
# COMPACT_ATOMS: atom_id res chain seq x y z
N MET A 1 11.13 -30.20 5.28
CA MET A 1 10.53 -30.00 3.94
C MET A 1 9.02 -30.30 3.89
N SER A 2 8.40 -30.97 4.88
CA SER A 2 6.94 -31.25 4.81
C SER A 2 6.03 -30.06 5.12
N LYS A 3 6.42 -29.19 6.06
CA LYS A 3 5.51 -28.15 6.60
C LYS A 3 4.95 -27.16 5.57
N ILE A 4 5.65 -26.88 4.47
CA ILE A 4 5.16 -25.96 3.42
C ILE A 4 4.07 -26.63 2.56
N LEU A 5 4.15 -27.95 2.35
CA LEU A 5 3.19 -28.69 1.54
C LEU A 5 1.84 -28.85 2.26
N ASP A 6 1.83 -28.73 3.58
CA ASP A 6 0.63 -28.80 4.42
C ASP A 6 -0.03 -27.43 4.65
N MET A 7 0.61 -26.34 4.20
CA MET A 7 0.10 -24.99 4.41
C MET A 7 -0.98 -24.64 3.40
N THR A 8 -2.03 -24.00 3.89
CA THR A 8 -3.03 -23.35 3.03
C THR A 8 -2.40 -22.21 2.22
N PRO A 9 -3.00 -21.82 1.08
CA PRO A 9 -2.51 -20.69 0.30
C PRO A 9 -2.33 -19.40 1.12
N ILE A 10 -3.22 -19.14 2.09
CA ILE A 10 -3.14 -17.98 2.98
C ILE A 10 -1.91 -18.07 3.89
N GLU A 11 -1.61 -19.25 4.43
CA GLU A 11 -0.43 -19.45 5.27
C GLU A 11 0.86 -19.28 4.46
N ILE A 12 0.89 -19.77 3.21
CA ILE A 12 2.02 -19.58 2.29
C ILE A 12 2.21 -18.08 2.00
N GLN A 13 1.13 -17.36 1.70
CA GLN A 13 1.19 -15.92 1.44
C GLN A 13 1.72 -15.14 2.65
N LYS A 14 1.24 -15.45 3.86
CA LYS A 14 1.73 -14.82 5.11
C LYS A 14 3.21 -15.11 5.34
N ALA A 15 3.63 -16.37 5.18
CA ALA A 15 5.03 -16.75 5.35
C ALA A 15 5.95 -16.05 4.33
N GLY A 16 5.52 -15.96 3.07
CA GLY A 16 6.23 -15.22 2.02
C GLY A 16 6.33 -13.72 2.34
N TRP A 17 5.24 -13.11 2.80
CA TRP A 17 5.23 -11.70 3.21
C TRP A 17 6.22 -11.41 4.35
N GLU A 18 6.23 -12.24 5.39
CA GLU A 18 7.17 -12.09 6.50
C GLU A 18 8.62 -12.28 6.05
N ALA A 19 8.89 -13.23 5.17
CA ALA A 19 10.22 -13.44 4.61
C ALA A 19 10.70 -12.22 3.80
N LEU A 20 9.83 -11.65 2.96
CA LEU A 20 10.13 -10.45 2.18
C LEU A 20 10.40 -9.24 3.08
N LYS A 21 9.55 -8.99 4.07
CA LYS A 21 9.75 -7.89 5.04
C LYS A 21 11.06 -8.04 5.80
N LYS A 22 11.38 -9.26 6.26
CA LYS A 22 12.60 -9.54 7.01
C LYS A 22 13.85 -9.25 6.19
N GLN A 23 13.84 -9.58 4.89
CA GLN A 23 15.03 -9.46 4.05
C GLN A 23 15.18 -8.07 3.39
N LEU A 24 14.06 -7.44 3.02
CA LEU A 24 14.06 -6.22 2.19
C LEU A 24 13.56 -4.98 2.94
N GLY A 25 13.09 -5.15 4.18
CA GLY A 25 12.29 -4.13 4.86
C GLY A 25 10.92 -3.93 4.21
N LEU A 26 10.03 -3.19 4.89
CA LEU A 26 8.69 -2.92 4.39
C LEU A 26 8.68 -2.23 3.01
N PRO A 27 9.50 -1.18 2.75
CA PRO A 27 9.50 -0.52 1.44
C PRO A 27 9.98 -1.43 0.30
N GLY A 28 11.01 -2.23 0.55
CA GLY A 28 11.55 -3.17 -0.45
C GLY A 28 10.60 -4.32 -0.75
N ALA A 29 9.94 -4.87 0.28
CA ALA A 29 8.93 -5.91 0.13
C ALA A 29 7.73 -5.44 -0.71
N LEU A 30 7.21 -4.23 -0.44
CA LEU A 30 6.12 -3.64 -1.24
C LEU A 30 6.52 -3.46 -2.71
N ARG A 31 7.70 -2.88 -2.97
CA ARG A 31 8.20 -2.68 -4.33
C ARG A 31 8.44 -3.99 -5.07
N PHE A 32 8.81 -5.06 -4.36
CA PHE A 32 8.95 -6.39 -4.94
C PHE A 32 7.59 -6.95 -5.39
N ILE A 33 6.57 -6.91 -4.53
CA ILE A 33 5.22 -7.39 -4.88
C ILE A 33 4.65 -6.63 -6.09
N LEU A 34 4.80 -5.30 -6.11
CA LEU A 34 4.31 -4.45 -7.20
C LEU A 34 4.96 -4.70 -8.57
N GLN A 35 6.06 -5.46 -8.64
CA GLN A 35 6.65 -5.88 -9.93
C GLN A 35 5.85 -7.01 -10.59
N TYR A 36 5.20 -7.85 -9.80
CA TYR A 36 4.44 -9.02 -10.26
C TYR A 36 2.94 -8.75 -10.29
N GLU A 37 2.46 -7.96 -9.32
CA GLU A 37 1.10 -7.42 -9.37
C GLU A 37 1.12 -6.14 -10.18
N LYS A 38 0.82 -6.25 -11.48
CA LYS A 38 0.34 -5.10 -12.26
C LYS A 38 -0.94 -4.63 -11.57
N GLY A 39 -0.82 -3.63 -10.71
CA GLY A 39 -1.97 -3.00 -10.06
C GLY A 39 -3.07 -2.76 -11.10
N GLN A 40 -4.32 -2.98 -10.71
CA GLN A 40 -5.45 -2.81 -11.59
C GLN A 40 -6.05 -1.41 -11.42
N GLY A 41 -6.65 -0.90 -12.50
CA GLY A 41 -7.28 0.41 -12.54
C GLY A 41 -6.35 1.54 -12.98
N ASP A 42 -6.96 2.67 -13.34
CA ASP A 42 -6.25 3.90 -13.66
C ASP A 42 -6.34 4.84 -12.45
N TYR A 43 -5.27 4.90 -11.66
CA TYR A 43 -5.22 5.82 -10.51
C TYR A 43 -5.36 7.28 -10.95
N THR A 44 -5.01 7.62 -12.19
CA THR A 44 -5.18 8.96 -12.73
C THR A 44 -6.66 9.31 -12.87
N GLU A 45 -7.47 8.40 -13.40
CA GLU A 45 -8.93 8.59 -13.47
C GLU A 45 -9.56 8.54 -12.08
N LEU A 46 -9.18 7.57 -11.25
CA LEU A 46 -9.71 7.45 -9.91
C LEU A 46 -9.43 8.70 -9.06
N ARG A 47 -8.19 9.22 -9.13
CA ARG A 47 -7.80 10.44 -8.41
C ARG A 47 -8.61 11.65 -8.90
N ARG A 48 -8.86 11.77 -10.21
CA ARG A 48 -9.70 12.85 -10.75
C ARG A 48 -11.08 12.82 -10.11
N GLU A 49 -11.73 11.66 -10.05
CA GLU A 49 -13.06 11.53 -9.46
C GLU A 49 -13.06 11.78 -7.94
N LEU A 50 -12.08 11.23 -7.22
CA LEU A 50 -11.99 11.36 -5.76
C LEU A 50 -11.81 12.82 -5.29
N PHE A 51 -11.11 13.65 -6.07
CA PHE A 51 -10.73 15.01 -5.69
C PHE A 51 -11.28 16.07 -6.66
N LYS A 52 -12.31 15.75 -7.45
CA LYS A 52 -12.84 16.64 -8.49
C LYS A 52 -13.25 18.03 -7.98
N ASP A 53 -13.67 18.11 -6.72
CA ASP A 53 -14.16 19.32 -6.05
C ASP A 53 -13.20 19.83 -4.96
N GLU A 54 -12.00 19.27 -4.84
CA GLU A 54 -11.00 19.67 -3.84
C GLU A 54 -9.72 20.19 -4.50
N THR A 55 -9.30 21.40 -4.12
CA THR A 55 -7.95 21.89 -4.42
C THR A 55 -6.91 21.23 -3.49
N VAL A 56 -5.63 21.38 -3.83
CA VAL A 56 -4.54 20.93 -2.95
C VAL A 56 -4.60 21.70 -1.62
N GLU A 57 -4.92 22.98 -1.66
CA GLU A 57 -5.14 23.83 -0.50
C GLU A 57 -6.27 23.30 0.40
N ASP A 58 -7.40 22.86 -0.18
CA ASP A 58 -8.53 22.28 0.57
C ASP A 58 -8.11 21.01 1.32
N ILE A 59 -7.37 20.13 0.65
CA ILE A 59 -6.84 18.89 1.24
C ILE A 59 -5.91 19.22 2.41
N ILE A 60 -4.98 20.16 2.22
CA ILE A 60 -4.04 20.59 3.28
C ILE A 60 -4.81 21.19 4.47
N ASN A 61 -5.80 22.04 4.22
CA ASN A 61 -6.61 22.66 5.26
C ASN A 61 -7.42 21.63 6.05
N ARG A 62 -7.98 20.62 5.37
CA ARG A 62 -8.68 19.49 6.00
C ARG A 62 -7.73 18.68 6.89
N MET A 63 -6.55 18.33 6.39
CA MET A 63 -5.53 17.61 7.17
C MET A 63 -5.07 18.39 8.41
N LYS A 64 -4.94 19.72 8.32
CA LYS A 64 -4.65 20.59 9.46
C LYS A 64 -5.79 20.58 10.48
N LYS A 65 -7.04 20.73 10.02
CA LYS A 65 -8.24 20.71 10.89
C LYS A 65 -8.39 19.39 11.64
N GLU A 66 -8.05 18.28 11.00
CA GLU A 66 -8.07 16.93 11.58
C GLU A 66 -6.83 16.59 12.43
N GLY A 67 -5.86 17.51 12.54
CA GLY A 67 -4.63 17.30 13.31
C GLY A 67 -3.68 16.25 12.72
N LYS A 68 -3.81 15.93 11.42
CA LYS A 68 -2.96 14.95 10.73
C LYS A 68 -1.58 15.52 10.40
N ILE A 69 -1.48 16.84 10.25
CA ILE A 69 -0.24 17.56 10.00
C ILE A 69 -0.15 18.78 10.91
N LYS A 70 1.05 19.06 11.44
CA LYS A 70 1.32 20.27 12.23
C LYS A 70 1.54 21.46 11.30
N GLN A 71 1.15 22.65 11.74
CA GLN A 71 1.64 23.89 11.11
C GLN A 71 3.16 23.96 11.34
N PHE A 72 3.91 24.15 10.26
CA PHE A 72 5.34 24.48 10.30
C PHE A 72 5.50 25.98 10.56
#